data_AF-A0A162N751-F1
#
_entry.id   AF-A0A162N751-F1
#
_cell.length_a   1.000
_cell.length_b   1.000
_cell.length_c   1.000
_cell.angle_alpha   90.00
_cell.angle_beta   90.00
_cell.angle_gamma   90.00
#
_symmetry.space_group_name_H-M   'P 1'
#
loop_
_entity.id
_entity.type
_entity.pdbx_description
1 polymer ?
#
loop_
_entity_poly.entity_id
_entity_poly.type
_entity_poly.pdbx_seq_one_letter_code
_entity_poly.pdbx_strand_id
1 'polypeptide(L)'
;MQIQSNQPIVTKNMDTTDEAISIETPMKALKKLYILFIPLGGITFAFGGPIAIAFGLVIGWAAAYITLQAISGIKLIKLNLRNYTLSHPVTDEQLYEQLLTTELHPDFKLEKGTWGVRFVFKNTTRHTIFIDHKKQSYSIVSKLTKKNLIKKRHNPGVTEYSYAFTAVPIIKQIIETAVVKHALSNESKENTTIS
;
A
#
# COMPACT_ATOMS: atom_id res chain seq x y z
N MET A 1 43.07 11.02 8.76
CA MET A 1 42.48 11.42 7.47
C MET A 1 41.00 11.11 7.51
N GLN A 2 40.16 12.13 7.63
CA GLN A 2 38.71 12.01 7.43
C GLN A 2 38.42 11.96 5.92
N ILE A 3 37.46 11.13 5.50
CA ILE A 3 36.42 11.54 4.54
C ILE A 3 35.11 10.87 5.00
N GLN A 4 34.21 11.70 5.51
CA GLN A 4 32.80 11.38 5.74
C GLN A 4 32.13 11.03 4.42
N SER A 5 31.50 9.85 4.35
CA SER A 5 30.51 9.56 3.30
C SER A 5 29.20 10.23 3.72
N ASN A 6 29.08 11.51 3.36
CA ASN A 6 27.87 12.29 3.49
C ASN A 6 26.91 11.85 2.36
N GLN A 7 26.19 10.75 2.55
CA GLN A 7 25.02 10.51 1.72
C GLN A 7 23.90 11.43 2.19
N PRO A 8 23.35 12.29 1.32
CA PRO A 8 22.23 13.12 1.69
C PRO A 8 21.05 12.20 1.98
N ILE A 9 20.63 12.15 3.25
CA ILE A 9 19.28 11.76 3.63
C ILE A 9 18.41 12.73 2.84
N VAL A 10 17.78 12.22 1.78
CA VAL A 10 16.68 12.91 1.12
C VAL A 10 15.54 12.85 2.12
N THR A 11 15.58 13.74 3.10
CA THR A 11 14.43 14.17 3.86
C THR A 11 13.54 14.81 2.81
N LYS A 12 12.66 13.99 2.23
CA LYS A 12 11.54 14.50 1.46
C LYS A 12 10.77 15.31 2.48
N ASN A 13 10.99 16.63 2.45
CA ASN A 13 10.26 17.58 3.27
C ASN A 13 8.80 17.20 3.10
N MET A 14 8.22 16.71 4.18
CA MET A 14 6.79 16.48 4.28
C MET A 14 6.23 17.89 4.37
N ASP A 15 6.09 18.48 3.18
CA ASP A 15 5.50 19.78 2.99
C ASP A 15 4.10 19.68 3.60
N THR A 16 3.89 20.41 4.68
CA THR A 16 2.62 20.55 5.38
C THR A 16 1.70 21.41 4.52
N THR A 17 1.31 20.85 3.36
CA THR A 17 0.24 21.37 2.53
C THR A 17 -0.94 20.42 2.68
N ASP A 18 -2.12 20.96 2.97
CA ASP A 18 -3.43 20.27 3.00
C ASP A 18 -3.82 19.63 1.64
N GLU A 19 -2.86 19.42 0.73
CA GLU A 19 -3.10 18.82 -0.57
C GLU A 19 -3.32 17.32 -0.43
N ALA A 20 -4.49 16.88 -0.87
CA ALA A 20 -4.85 15.46 -0.85
C ALA A 20 -3.82 14.61 -1.60
N ILE A 21 -3.34 13.52 -0.97
CA ILE A 21 -2.30 12.64 -1.50
C ILE A 21 -2.75 12.06 -2.84
N SER A 22 -2.06 12.42 -3.93
CA SER A 22 -2.40 11.91 -5.25
C SER A 22 -2.23 10.39 -5.32
N ILE A 23 -3.26 9.69 -5.78
CA ILE A 23 -3.21 8.24 -5.92
C ILE A 23 -2.38 7.90 -7.15
N GLU A 24 -1.28 7.20 -6.93
CA GLU A 24 -0.50 6.69 -8.03
C GLU A 24 -1.25 5.57 -8.74
N THR A 25 -1.18 5.56 -10.06
CA THR A 25 -1.78 4.53 -10.89
C THR A 25 -0.67 3.65 -11.47
N PRO A 26 -0.10 2.71 -10.69
CA PRO A 26 1.02 1.87 -11.14
C PRO A 26 0.63 0.94 -12.30
N MET A 27 -0.67 0.82 -12.58
CA MET A 27 -1.23 0.01 -13.66
C MET A 27 -1.36 0.77 -15.00
N LYS A 28 -0.93 2.04 -15.11
CA LYS A 28 -0.98 2.82 -16.38
C LYS A 28 -0.26 2.10 -17.52
N ALA A 29 0.91 1.51 -17.27
CA ALA A 29 1.65 0.76 -18.27
C ALA A 29 0.89 -0.49 -18.78
N LEU A 30 0.04 -1.07 -17.92
CA LEU A 30 -0.79 -2.24 -18.26
C LEU A 30 -2.09 -1.88 -18.96
N LYS A 31 -2.43 -0.59 -19.12
CA LYS A 31 -3.48 -0.20 -20.08
C LYS A 31 -3.10 -0.57 -21.52
N LYS A 32 -1.80 -0.64 -21.83
CA LYS A 32 -1.30 -1.14 -23.13
C LYS A 32 -1.71 -2.59 -23.40
N LEU A 33 -2.03 -3.36 -22.36
CA LEU A 33 -2.48 -4.73 -22.51
C LEU A 33 -3.82 -4.81 -23.27
N TYR A 34 -4.74 -3.87 -23.03
CA TYR A 34 -5.98 -3.78 -23.79
C TYR A 34 -5.73 -3.49 -25.27
N ILE A 35 -4.75 -2.63 -25.55
CA ILE A 35 -4.35 -2.27 -26.92
C ILE A 35 -3.78 -3.49 -27.67
N LEU A 36 -3.22 -4.46 -26.95
CA LEU A 36 -2.70 -5.70 -27.54
C LEU A 36 -3.78 -6.79 -27.67
N PHE A 37 -4.49 -7.08 -26.58
CA PHE A 37 -5.41 -8.21 -26.50
C PHE A 37 -6.69 -8.04 -27.31
N ILE A 38 -7.23 -6.82 -27.40
CA ILE A 38 -8.45 -6.55 -28.17
C ILE A 38 -8.23 -6.85 -29.67
N PRO A 39 -7.26 -6.23 -30.39
CA PRO A 39 -7.07 -6.53 -31.80
C PRO A 39 -6.59 -7.97 -32.02
N LEU A 40 -5.79 -8.54 -31.11
CA LEU A 40 -5.39 -9.94 -31.19
C LEU A 40 -6.61 -10.88 -31.17
N GLY A 41 -7.59 -10.62 -30.31
CA GLY A 41 -8.85 -11.35 -30.30
C GLY A 41 -9.65 -11.19 -31.58
N GLY A 42 -9.68 -9.99 -32.19
CA GLY A 42 -10.31 -9.78 -33.49
C GLY A 42 -9.63 -10.58 -34.61
N ILE A 43 -8.30 -10.62 -34.63
CA ILE A 43 -7.49 -11.32 -35.64
C ILE A 43 -7.67 -12.84 -35.54
N THR A 44 -7.65 -13.41 -34.33
CA THR A 44 -7.79 -14.86 -34.15
C THR A 44 -9.13 -15.41 -34.62
N PHE A 45 -10.18 -14.58 -34.61
CA PHE A 45 -11.52 -14.93 -35.09
C PHE A 45 -11.86 -14.35 -36.48
N ALA A 46 -10.87 -13.78 -37.19
CA ALA A 46 -11.11 -13.11 -38.48
C ALA A 46 -11.64 -14.04 -39.58
N PHE A 47 -11.29 -15.33 -39.54
CA PHE A 47 -11.72 -16.32 -40.52
C PHE A 47 -13.22 -16.67 -40.46
N GLY A 48 -13.92 -16.31 -39.37
CA GLY A 48 -15.36 -16.52 -39.22
C GLY A 48 -16.24 -15.37 -39.72
N GLY A 49 -15.65 -14.38 -40.40
CA GLY A 49 -16.37 -13.21 -40.90
C GLY A 49 -16.67 -12.14 -39.84
N PRO A 50 -17.46 -11.11 -40.18
CA PRO A 50 -17.65 -9.92 -39.34
C PRO A 50 -18.22 -10.20 -37.95
N ILE A 51 -19.11 -11.19 -37.83
CA ILE A 51 -19.73 -11.59 -36.57
C ILE A 51 -18.69 -12.24 -35.64
N ALA A 52 -17.84 -13.12 -36.18
CA ALA A 52 -16.78 -13.76 -35.42
C ALA A 52 -15.73 -12.76 -34.93
N ILE A 53 -15.39 -11.75 -35.74
CA ILE A 53 -14.50 -10.64 -35.33
C ILE A 53 -15.09 -9.91 -34.13
N ALA A 54 -16.38 -9.58 -34.13
CA ALA A 54 -17.04 -8.90 -33.01
C ALA A 54 -16.95 -9.73 -31.72
N PHE A 55 -17.20 -11.04 -31.78
CA PHE A 55 -17.00 -11.94 -30.64
C PHE A 55 -15.54 -11.97 -30.18
N GLY A 56 -14.58 -12.04 -31.11
CA GLY A 56 -13.16 -12.01 -30.82
C GLY A 56 -12.71 -10.74 -30.09
N LEU A 57 -13.22 -9.57 -30.49
CA LEU A 57 -12.95 -8.29 -29.81
C LEU A 57 -13.48 -8.29 -28.36
N VAL A 58 -14.69 -8.81 -28.14
CA VAL A 58 -15.29 -8.91 -26.79
C VAL A 58 -14.49 -9.88 -25.91
N ILE A 59 -14.08 -11.03 -26.46
CA ILE A 59 -13.23 -12.00 -25.76
C ILE A 59 -11.87 -11.37 -25.42
N GLY A 60 -11.24 -10.65 -26.36
CA GLY A 60 -9.98 -9.95 -26.13
C GLY A 60 -10.09 -8.89 -25.04
N TRP A 61 -11.18 -8.13 -25.01
CA TRP A 61 -11.46 -7.17 -23.93
C TRP A 61 -11.64 -7.85 -22.56
N ALA A 62 -12.42 -8.93 -22.51
CA ALA A 62 -12.63 -9.70 -21.28
C ALA A 62 -11.33 -10.35 -20.77
N ALA A 63 -10.51 -10.90 -21.68
CA ALA A 63 -9.21 -11.47 -21.36
C ALA A 63 -8.28 -10.39 -20.79
N ALA A 64 -8.16 -9.22 -21.44
CA ALA A 64 -7.36 -8.10 -20.94
C ALA A 64 -7.79 -7.67 -19.53
N TYR A 65 -9.10 -7.62 -19.30
CA TYR A 65 -9.69 -7.29 -18.01
C TYR A 65 -9.31 -8.30 -16.91
N ILE A 66 -9.48 -9.60 -17.17
CA ILE A 66 -9.12 -10.66 -16.22
C ILE A 66 -7.62 -10.65 -15.95
N THR A 67 -6.78 -10.50 -16.98
CA THR A 67 -5.33 -10.46 -16.82
C THR A 67 -4.89 -9.27 -15.96
N LEU A 68 -5.47 -8.09 -16.16
CA LEU A 68 -5.15 -6.92 -15.33
C LEU A 68 -5.49 -7.17 -13.86
N GLN A 69 -6.66 -7.75 -13.60
CA GLN A 69 -7.11 -8.11 -12.25
C GLN A 69 -6.17 -9.13 -11.60
N ALA A 70 -5.81 -10.19 -12.33
CA ALA A 70 -4.88 -11.21 -11.85
C ALA A 70 -3.51 -10.62 -11.51
N ILE A 71 -2.92 -9.80 -12.39
CA ILE A 71 -1.63 -9.15 -12.15
C ILE A 71 -1.71 -8.22 -10.92
N SER A 72 -2.76 -7.42 -10.81
CA SER A 72 -2.95 -6.53 -9.67
C SER A 72 -3.11 -7.30 -8.36
N GLY A 73 -3.84 -8.42 -8.37
CA GLY A 73 -3.99 -9.30 -7.22
C GLY A 73 -2.67 -9.92 -6.78
N ILE A 74 -1.88 -10.45 -7.71
CA ILE A 74 -0.54 -11.01 -7.41
C ILE A 74 0.37 -9.94 -6.81
N LYS A 75 0.39 -8.73 -7.39
CA LYS A 75 1.21 -7.62 -6.87
C LYS A 75 0.74 -7.16 -5.48
N LEU A 76 -0.57 -7.15 -5.23
CA LEU A 76 -1.13 -6.84 -3.91
C LEU A 76 -0.78 -7.91 -2.88
N ILE A 77 -0.87 -9.20 -3.23
CA ILE A 77 -0.45 -10.29 -2.36
C ILE A 77 1.03 -10.14 -2.01
N LYS A 78 1.89 -9.90 -2.99
CA LYS A 78 3.32 -9.67 -2.76
C LYS A 78 3.58 -8.48 -1.83
N LEU A 79 2.82 -7.40 -1.98
CA LEU A 79 2.92 -6.22 -1.11
C LEU A 79 2.46 -6.53 0.32
N ASN A 80 1.36 -7.27 0.47
CA ASN A 80 0.80 -7.66 1.77
C ASN A 80 1.66 -8.68 2.51
N LEU A 81 2.36 -9.57 1.79
CA LEU A 81 3.28 -10.56 2.36
C LEU A 81 4.68 -10.01 2.63
N ARG A 82 4.93 -8.74 2.31
CA ARG A 82 6.22 -8.12 2.61
C ARG A 82 6.35 -7.90 4.10
N ASN A 83 7.40 -8.48 4.68
CA ASN A 83 7.80 -8.24 6.06
C ASN A 83 8.79 -7.08 6.12
N TYR A 84 8.63 -6.24 7.13
CA TYR A 84 9.48 -5.12 7.47
C TYR A 84 10.05 -5.36 8.86
N THR A 85 11.33 -5.06 9.07
CA THR A 85 11.98 -5.25 10.38
C THR A 85 11.57 -4.14 11.34
N LEU A 86 11.30 -4.50 12.60
CA LEU A 86 11.15 -3.53 13.69
C LEU A 86 12.51 -3.28 14.34
N SER A 87 12.87 -2.02 14.55
CA SER A 87 14.11 -1.65 15.24
C SER A 87 14.14 -2.15 16.69
N HIS A 88 12.98 -2.22 17.33
CA HIS A 88 12.83 -2.70 18.71
C HIS A 88 11.53 -3.51 18.86
N PRO A 89 11.43 -4.39 19.87
CA PRO A 89 10.18 -5.09 20.18
C PRO A 89 9.09 -4.10 20.60
N VAL A 90 7.92 -4.16 19.96
CA VAL A 90 6.76 -3.30 20.24
C VAL A 90 5.49 -4.15 20.20
N THR A 91 4.56 -3.92 21.13
CA THR A 91 3.22 -4.54 21.11
C THR A 91 2.23 -3.73 20.28
N ASP A 92 1.11 -4.33 19.87
CA ASP A 92 0.06 -3.62 19.14
C ASP A 92 -0.46 -2.38 19.90
N GLU A 93 -0.60 -2.48 21.23
CA GLU A 93 -1.01 -1.37 22.09
C GLU A 93 0.03 -0.26 22.13
N GLN A 94 1.30 -0.61 22.34
CA GLN A 94 2.39 0.35 22.36
C GLN A 94 2.51 1.07 21.01
N LEU A 95 2.39 0.33 19.90
CA LEU A 95 2.40 0.91 18.57
C LEU A 95 1.21 1.86 18.37
N TYR A 96 0.01 1.50 18.85
CA TYR A 96 -1.16 2.37 18.76
C TYR A 96 -0.96 3.68 19.52
N GLU A 97 -0.50 3.63 20.76
CA GLU A 97 -0.24 4.81 21.59
C GLU A 97 0.84 5.71 20.97
N GLN A 98 1.93 5.13 20.46
CA GLN A 98 2.98 5.86 19.76
C GLN A 98 2.44 6.57 18.51
N LEU A 99 1.60 5.90 17.73
CA LEU A 99 1.01 6.44 16.52
C LEU A 99 -0.05 7.52 16.80
N LEU A 100 -0.75 7.46 17.93
CA LEU A 100 -1.71 8.49 18.34
C LEU A 100 -1.04 9.85 18.56
N THR A 101 0.21 9.85 19.04
CA THR A 101 0.99 11.08 19.25
C THR A 101 1.64 11.61 17.98
N THR A 102 1.58 10.85 16.88
CA THR A 102 2.15 11.25 15.60
C THR A 102 1.12 12.02 14.78
N GLU A 103 1.51 13.16 14.25
CA GLU A 103 0.66 13.91 13.33
C GLU A 103 0.45 13.12 12.04
N LEU A 104 -0.81 12.79 11.75
CA LEU A 104 -1.20 12.04 10.56
C LEU A 104 -1.77 12.98 9.52
N HIS A 105 -1.39 12.78 8.27
CA HIS A 105 -2.00 13.49 7.14
C HIS A 105 -3.53 13.25 7.11
N PRO A 106 -4.37 14.25 6.75
CA PRO A 106 -5.83 14.16 6.83
C PRO A 106 -6.47 13.01 6.03
N ASP A 107 -5.80 12.57 4.97
CA ASP A 107 -6.21 11.37 4.22
C ASP A 107 -6.06 10.05 5.00
N PHE A 108 -5.34 10.04 6.11
CA PHE A 108 -5.16 8.89 6.97
C PHE A 108 -5.94 9.04 8.28
N LYS A 109 -6.59 7.95 8.66
CA LYS A 109 -7.23 7.82 9.97
C LYS A 109 -6.69 6.58 10.68
N LEU A 110 -6.23 6.75 11.91
CA LEU A 110 -5.81 5.65 12.77
C LEU A 110 -7.03 5.04 13.49
N GLU A 111 -7.10 3.71 13.52
CA GLU A 111 -8.14 2.97 14.24
C GLU A 111 -7.52 1.81 15.03
N LYS A 112 -7.95 1.62 16.28
CA LYS A 112 -7.64 0.40 17.03
C LYS A 112 -8.51 -0.74 16.50
N GLY A 113 -7.88 -1.72 15.87
CA GLY A 113 -8.55 -2.90 15.36
C GLY A 113 -8.60 -4.03 16.37
N THR A 114 -9.53 -4.96 16.18
CA THR A 114 -9.57 -6.23 16.94
C THR A 114 -8.30 -7.06 16.75
N TRP A 115 -7.60 -6.89 15.64
CA TRP A 115 -6.44 -7.70 15.22
C TRP A 115 -5.24 -6.76 14.96
N GLY A 116 -4.97 -5.86 15.90
CA GLY A 116 -3.88 -4.88 15.80
C GLY A 116 -4.28 -3.52 15.24
N VAL A 117 -3.27 -2.72 14.94
CA VAL A 117 -3.40 -1.32 14.53
C VAL A 117 -3.82 -1.20 13.06
N ARG A 118 -4.73 -0.25 12.75
CA ARG A 118 -5.26 -0.06 11.41
C ARG A 118 -5.13 1.39 10.96
N PHE A 119 -4.70 1.57 9.71
CA PHE A 119 -4.80 2.84 9.00
C PHE A 119 -5.92 2.75 7.97
N VAL A 120 -6.81 3.75 7.94
CA VAL A 120 -7.81 3.93 6.89
C VAL A 120 -7.33 5.07 5.99
N PHE A 121 -7.14 4.79 4.71
CA PHE A 121 -6.65 5.77 3.75
C PHE A 121 -7.78 6.21 2.80
N LYS A 122 -8.03 7.52 2.72
CA LYS A 122 -9.10 8.17 1.95
C LYS A 122 -10.47 7.51 2.09
N ASN A 123 -10.76 6.96 3.28
CA ASN A 123 -11.96 6.16 3.57
C ASN A 123 -12.23 5.02 2.54
N THR A 124 -11.18 4.58 1.84
CA THR A 124 -11.30 3.65 0.71
C THR A 124 -10.68 2.32 1.07
N THR A 125 -9.42 2.33 1.48
CA THR A 125 -8.67 1.14 1.89
C THR A 125 -8.38 1.15 3.39
N ARG A 126 -8.31 -0.05 3.95
CA ARG A 126 -7.85 -0.33 5.30
C ARG A 126 -6.54 -1.10 5.22
N HIS A 127 -5.56 -0.66 5.99
CA HIS A 127 -4.23 -1.22 6.09
C HIS A 127 -4.04 -1.69 7.53
N THR A 128 -4.09 -3.00 7.75
CA THR A 128 -3.90 -3.61 9.07
C THR A 128 -2.44 -3.96 9.24
N ILE A 129 -1.86 -3.58 10.37
CA ILE A 129 -0.49 -3.93 10.75
C ILE A 129 -0.54 -5.23 11.53
N PHE A 130 0.24 -6.21 11.11
CA PHE A 130 0.42 -7.47 11.82
C PHE A 130 1.86 -7.56 12.28
N ILE A 131 2.08 -7.59 13.59
CA ILE A 131 3.39 -7.75 14.21
C ILE A 131 3.66 -9.23 14.45
N ASP A 132 4.80 -9.72 13.95
CA ASP A 132 5.38 -11.01 14.31
C ASP A 132 6.45 -10.78 15.39
N HIS A 133 6.06 -11.01 16.65
CA HIS A 133 6.95 -10.84 17.80
C HIS A 133 8.14 -11.80 17.79
N LYS A 134 8.02 -12.99 17.18
CA LYS A 134 9.11 -13.97 17.14
C LYS A 134 10.20 -13.54 16.17
N LYS A 135 9.83 -12.92 15.06
CA LYS A 135 10.75 -12.44 14.03
C LYS A 135 11.10 -10.97 14.16
N GLN A 136 10.54 -10.27 15.15
CA GLN A 136 10.67 -8.83 15.34
C GLN A 136 10.41 -8.07 14.03
N SER A 137 9.32 -8.42 13.37
CA SER A 137 8.95 -7.88 12.06
C SER A 137 7.47 -7.55 12.01
N TYR A 138 7.06 -6.74 11.04
CA TYR A 138 5.65 -6.45 10.79
C TYR A 138 5.33 -6.54 9.31
N SER A 139 4.06 -6.80 9.00
CA SER A 139 3.52 -6.74 7.64
C SER A 139 2.33 -5.79 7.60
N ILE A 140 2.09 -5.20 6.42
CA ILE A 140 0.97 -4.28 6.20
C ILE A 140 0.01 -4.92 5.20
N VAL A 141 -1.14 -5.39 5.69
CA VAL A 141 -2.16 -6.02 4.86
C VAL A 141 -3.20 -4.98 4.46
N SER A 142 -3.24 -4.70 3.17
CA SER A 142 -4.13 -3.72 2.56
C SER A 142 -5.36 -4.38 1.93
N LYS A 143 -6.55 -3.87 2.23
CA LYS A 143 -7.84 -4.31 1.66
C LYS A 143 -8.79 -3.14 1.44
N LEU A 144 -9.72 -3.25 0.49
CA LEU A 144 -10.82 -2.30 0.39
C LEU A 144 -11.74 -2.41 1.61
N THR A 145 -12.28 -1.28 2.01
CA THR A 145 -13.39 -1.25 2.97
C THR A 145 -14.62 -1.92 2.35
N LYS A 146 -15.46 -2.60 3.17
CA LYS A 146 -16.64 -3.34 2.69
C LYS A 146 -17.54 -2.49 1.77
N LYS A 147 -17.77 -1.22 2.14
CA LYS A 147 -18.56 -0.26 1.35
C LYS A 147 -17.94 -0.02 -0.04
N ASN A 148 -16.62 0.12 -0.13
CA ASN A 148 -15.94 0.39 -1.39
C ASN A 148 -15.70 -0.88 -2.23
N LEU A 149 -15.68 -2.06 -1.62
CA LEU A 149 -15.67 -3.32 -2.36
C LEU A 149 -16.92 -3.47 -3.23
N ILE A 150 -18.09 -3.07 -2.70
CA ILE A 150 -19.36 -3.05 -3.46
C ILE A 150 -19.33 -1.97 -4.55
N LYS A 151 -18.90 -0.74 -4.20
CA LYS A 151 -18.87 0.40 -5.14
C LYS A 151 -17.84 0.22 -6.27
N LYS A 152 -16.73 -0.46 -6.02
CA LYS A 152 -15.60 -0.64 -6.97
C LYS A 152 -15.50 -2.07 -7.51
N ARG A 153 -16.61 -2.83 -7.49
CA ARG A 153 -16.68 -4.23 -7.99
C ARG A 153 -16.16 -4.43 -9.41
N HIS A 154 -16.17 -3.39 -10.22
CA HIS A 154 -15.69 -3.44 -11.60
C HIS A 154 -14.16 -3.39 -11.72
N ASN A 155 -13.38 -3.15 -10.66
CA ASN A 155 -11.91 -3.26 -10.66
C ASN A 155 -11.32 -3.32 -9.23
N PRO A 156 -11.77 -4.25 -8.36
CA PRO A 156 -11.36 -4.27 -6.96
C PRO A 156 -9.85 -4.44 -6.78
N GLY A 157 -9.21 -5.39 -7.49
CA GLY A 157 -7.77 -5.66 -7.33
C GLY A 157 -6.88 -4.50 -7.75
N VAL A 158 -7.21 -3.87 -8.88
CA VAL A 158 -6.50 -2.67 -9.38
C VAL A 158 -6.64 -1.50 -8.41
N THR A 159 -7.83 -1.31 -7.86
CA THR A 159 -8.09 -0.23 -6.89
C THR A 159 -7.35 -0.49 -5.59
N GLU A 160 -7.47 -1.69 -5.02
CA GLU A 160 -6.74 -2.09 -3.81
C GLU A 160 -5.24 -1.91 -3.98
N TYR A 161 -4.69 -2.41 -5.08
CA TYR A 161 -3.26 -2.32 -5.35
C TYR A 161 -2.79 -0.87 -5.49
N SER A 162 -3.53 -0.02 -6.21
CA SER A 162 -3.13 1.38 -6.41
C SER A 162 -3.09 2.16 -5.08
N TYR A 163 -4.13 2.01 -4.25
CA TYR A 163 -4.18 2.64 -2.94
C TYR A 163 -3.13 2.06 -1.99
N ALA A 164 -2.91 0.74 -2.01
CA ALA A 164 -1.86 0.11 -1.21
C ALA A 164 -0.45 0.55 -1.64
N PHE A 165 -0.21 0.66 -2.94
CA PHE A 165 1.07 1.09 -3.50
C PHE A 165 1.44 2.51 -3.02
N THR A 166 0.47 3.42 -2.98
CA THR A 166 0.67 4.78 -2.45
C THR A 166 0.77 4.82 -0.93
N ALA A 167 -0.12 4.10 -0.21
CA ALA A 167 -0.22 4.23 1.24
C ALA A 167 0.86 3.47 2.02
N VAL A 168 1.24 2.28 1.59
CA VAL A 168 2.20 1.41 2.30
C VAL A 168 3.53 2.09 2.60
N PRO A 169 4.22 2.77 1.65
CA PRO A 169 5.49 3.44 1.96
C PRO A 169 5.33 4.57 2.98
N ILE A 170 4.21 5.31 2.94
CA ILE A 170 3.91 6.37 3.89
C ILE A 170 3.68 5.78 5.29
N ILE A 171 2.83 4.75 5.39
CA ILE A 171 2.55 4.05 6.64
C ILE A 171 3.85 3.47 7.23
N LYS A 172 4.69 2.85 6.40
CA LYS A 172 6.01 2.34 6.82
C LYS A 172 6.86 3.44 7.47
N GLN A 173 6.97 4.59 6.82
CA GLN A 173 7.75 5.72 7.31
C GLN A 173 7.19 6.26 8.64
N ILE A 174 5.87 6.34 8.76
CA ILE A 174 5.18 6.76 10.00
C ILE A 174 5.51 5.80 11.14
N ILE A 175 5.39 4.48 10.92
CA ILE A 175 5.71 3.45 11.92
C ILE A 175 7.18 3.55 12.35
N GLU A 176 8.10 3.61 11.38
CA GLU A 176 9.54 3.68 11.66
C GLU A 176 9.89 4.93 12.47
N THR A 177 9.27 6.07 12.15
CA THR A 177 9.46 7.33 12.89
C THR A 177 8.91 7.25 14.31
N ALA A 178 7.71 6.69 14.48
CA ALA A 178 7.05 6.56 15.79
C ALA A 178 7.83 5.66 16.74
N VAL A 179 8.30 4.51 16.25
CA VAL A 179 9.07 3.54 17.04
C VAL A 179 10.43 4.12 17.45
N VAL A 180 11.12 4.84 16.56
CA VAL A 180 12.42 5.47 16.86
C VAL A 180 12.28 6.60 17.88
N LYS A 181 11.29 7.48 17.72
CA LYS A 181 11.03 8.58 18.67
C LYS A 181 10.79 8.07 20.09
N HIS A 182 10.03 6.98 20.22
CA HIS A 182 9.75 6.38 21.51
C HIS A 182 10.98 5.73 22.15
N ALA A 183 11.82 5.04 21.36
CA ALA A 183 13.08 4.47 21.85
C ALA A 183 14.01 5.55 22.43
N LEU A 184 14.20 6.66 21.69
CA LEU A 184 15.00 7.80 22.14
C LEU A 184 14.43 8.47 23.40
N SER A 185 13.10 8.57 23.52
CA SER A 185 12.45 9.10 24.72
C SER A 185 12.69 8.22 25.95
N ASN A 186 12.85 6.91 25.79
CA ASN A 186 13.07 6.00 26.91
C ASN A 186 14.53 6.01 27.38
N GLU A 187 15.49 6.02 26.45
CA GLU A 187 16.92 6.16 26.79
C GLU A 187 17.20 7.48 27.54
N SER A 188 16.55 8.58 27.15
CA SER A 188 16.69 9.87 27.84
C SER A 188 16.14 9.85 29.28
N LYS A 189 15.07 9.09 29.53
CA LYS A 189 14.47 8.97 30.88
C LYS A 189 15.34 8.11 31.80
N GLU A 190 15.91 7.06 31.26
CA GLU A 190 16.78 6.15 32.02
C GLU A 190 18.06 6.87 32.50
N ASN A 191 18.67 7.69 31.64
CA ASN A 191 19.86 8.48 31.99
C ASN A 191 19.62 9.60 33.02
N THR A 192 18.39 10.07 33.19
CA THR A 192 18.06 11.15 34.16
C THR A 192 17.82 10.60 35.57
N THR A 193 17.56 9.30 35.71
CA THR A 193 17.22 8.69 37.01
C THR A 193 18.48 8.23 37.79
N ILE A 194 19.66 8.37 37.20
CA ILE A 194 20.95 7.90 37.75
C ILE A 194 21.85 9.11 38.15
N SER A 195 21.31 10.32 38.22
CA SER A 195 22.05 11.53 38.65
C SER A 195 21.55 12.07 39.98
#